data_AF-A0A2K5LVE6-F1
#
_entry.id   AF-A0A2K5LVE6-F1
#
_cell.length_a   1.000
_cell.length_b   1.000
_cell.length_c   1.000
_cell.angle_alpha   90.00
_cell.angle_beta   90.00
_cell.angle_gamma   90.00
#
_symmetry.space_group_name_H-M   'P 1'
#
loop_
_entity.id
_entity.type
_entity.pdbx_description
1 polymer ?
#
loop_
_entity_poly.entity_id
_entity_poly.type
_entity_poly.pdbx_seq_one_letter_code
_entity_poly.pdbx_strand_id
1 'polypeptide(L)'
;MEASSTRGPVPLMELELYFLIARYLSAGLCWRAAQVLVQELEQYQLLPKRLDWEGNAHNRSYKELVSSNKHVAPDHLLYCRRIGAMLDKEIPPSISRVTSLLTAARQSLLRTAKGTLI
;
A
#
# COMPACT_ATOMS: atom_id res chain seq x y z
N MET A 1 -9.11 -28.57 -11.99
CA MET A 1 -8.59 -28.15 -10.68
C MET A 1 -8.76 -26.65 -10.59
N GLU A 2 -9.98 -26.23 -10.25
CA GLU A 2 -10.32 -24.83 -10.05
C GLU A 2 -10.12 -24.48 -8.57
N ALA A 3 -9.31 -23.47 -8.29
CA ALA A 3 -9.36 -22.76 -7.02
C ALA A 3 -10.39 -21.63 -7.21
N SER A 4 -11.67 -21.98 -7.02
CA SER A 4 -12.78 -21.04 -7.04
C SER A 4 -12.63 -20.02 -5.92
N SER A 5 -12.50 -18.77 -6.34
CA SER A 5 -12.32 -17.57 -5.54
C SER A 5 -13.55 -17.30 -4.66
N THR A 6 -13.47 -17.65 -3.38
CA THR A 6 -14.40 -17.22 -2.31
C THR A 6 -13.84 -16.06 -1.49
N ARG A 7 -13.17 -15.10 -2.14
CA ARG A 7 -12.67 -13.90 -1.45
C ARG A 7 -13.51 -12.71 -1.89
N GLY A 8 -14.15 -12.04 -0.93
CA GLY A 8 -14.78 -10.73 -1.15
C GLY A 8 -13.78 -9.71 -1.72
N PRO A 9 -14.22 -8.50 -2.09
CA PRO A 9 -13.33 -7.49 -2.64
C PRO A 9 -12.14 -7.28 -1.69
N VAL A 10 -10.94 -7.62 -2.19
CA VAL A 10 -9.70 -7.51 -1.41
C VAL A 10 -9.55 -6.05 -0.97
N PRO A 11 -9.44 -5.79 0.35
CA PRO A 11 -9.33 -4.42 0.82
C PRO A 11 -8.08 -3.76 0.22
N LEU A 12 -8.17 -2.47 -0.12
CA LEU A 12 -7.06 -1.73 -0.74
C LEU A 12 -5.76 -1.85 0.08
N MET A 13 -5.88 -1.87 1.40
CA MET A 13 -4.79 -2.10 2.35
C MET A 13 -3.99 -3.37 2.06
N GLU A 14 -4.67 -4.49 1.75
CA GLU A 14 -3.99 -5.76 1.44
C GLU A 14 -3.22 -5.68 0.12
N LEU A 15 -3.80 -5.04 -0.90
CA LEU A 15 -3.14 -4.84 -2.21
C LEU A 15 -1.88 -3.98 -2.07
N GLU A 16 -1.96 -2.91 -1.27
CA GLU A 16 -0.83 -2.04 -0.96
C GLU A 16 0.26 -2.78 -0.17
N LEU A 17 -0.14 -3.64 0.76
CA LEU A 17 0.78 -4.46 1.54
C LEU A 17 1.54 -5.45 0.63
N TYR A 18 0.84 -6.14 -0.28
CA TYR A 18 1.49 -7.03 -1.25
C TYR A 18 2.53 -6.29 -2.09
N PHE A 19 2.20 -5.08 -2.57
CA PHE A 19 3.13 -4.24 -3.30
C PHE A 19 4.38 -3.88 -2.46
N LEU A 20 4.19 -3.50 -1.19
CA LEU A 20 5.29 -3.18 -0.28
C LEU A 20 6.17 -4.38 0.02
N ILE A 21 5.59 -5.56 0.20
CA ILE A 21 6.32 -6.81 0.41
C ILE A 21 7.16 -7.13 -0.83
N ALA A 22 6.57 -7.07 -2.03
CA ALA A 22 7.32 -7.24 -3.29
C ALA A 22 8.52 -6.29 -3.37
N ARG A 23 8.31 -5.02 -3.00
CA ARG A 23 9.36 -3.99 -3.06
C ARG A 23 10.48 -4.23 -2.04
N TYR A 24 10.13 -4.63 -0.82
CA TYR A 24 11.08 -4.98 0.22
C TYR A 24 11.92 -6.21 -0.18
N LEU A 25 11.27 -7.27 -0.65
CA LEU A 25 11.95 -8.50 -1.07
C LEU A 25 12.86 -8.29 -2.29
N SER A 26 12.45 -7.41 -3.23
CA SER A 26 13.23 -7.08 -4.42
C SER A 26 14.56 -6.39 -4.10
N ALA A 27 14.62 -5.62 -3.01
CA ALA A 27 15.85 -4.97 -2.55
C ALA A 27 16.71 -5.87 -1.63
N GLY A 28 16.15 -6.98 -1.14
CA GLY A 28 16.82 -7.91 -0.24
C GLY A 28 17.42 -9.13 -0.93
N LEU A 29 17.91 -10.08 -0.12
CA LEU A 29 18.49 -11.34 -0.59
C LEU A 29 17.45 -12.26 -1.26
N CYS A 30 16.17 -12.04 -0.99
CA CYS A 30 15.05 -12.86 -1.47
C CYS A 30 14.44 -12.35 -2.80
N TRP A 31 15.24 -11.72 -3.67
CA TRP A 31 14.77 -11.14 -4.93
C TRP A 31 14.08 -12.14 -5.86
N ARG A 32 14.47 -13.42 -5.84
CA ARG A 32 13.79 -14.49 -6.62
C ARG A 32 12.35 -14.70 -6.19
N ALA A 33 12.10 -14.69 -4.88
CA ALA A 33 10.74 -14.78 -4.34
C ALA A 33 9.93 -13.54 -4.71
N ALA A 34 10.57 -12.36 -4.70
CA ALA A 34 9.93 -11.12 -5.15
C ALA A 34 9.48 -11.19 -6.62
N GLN A 35 10.31 -11.76 -7.50
CA GLN A 35 9.98 -11.90 -8.91
C GLN A 35 8.75 -12.78 -9.14
N VAL A 36 8.67 -13.93 -8.47
CA VAL A 36 7.50 -14.81 -8.52
C VAL A 36 6.27 -14.10 -7.99
N LEU A 37 6.40 -13.40 -6.86
CA LEU A 37 5.30 -12.67 -6.27
C LEU A 37 4.78 -11.56 -7.20
N VAL A 38 5.66 -10.82 -7.88
CA VAL A 38 5.25 -9.81 -8.88
C VAL A 38 4.48 -10.45 -10.03
N GLN A 39 4.91 -11.62 -10.52
CA GLN A 39 4.19 -12.34 -11.57
C GLN A 39 2.78 -12.76 -11.11
N GLU A 40 2.65 -13.28 -9.89
CA GLU A 40 1.34 -13.61 -9.32
C GLU A 40 0.45 -12.37 -9.15
N LEU A 41 1.00 -11.25 -8.67
CA LEU A 41 0.25 -10.01 -8.52
C LEU A 41 -0.30 -9.47 -9.85
N GLU A 42 0.49 -9.57 -10.92
CA GLU A 42 0.04 -9.16 -12.25
C GLU A 42 -0.97 -10.15 -12.84
N GLN A 43 -0.76 -11.46 -12.65
CA GLN A 43 -1.68 -12.50 -13.13
C GLN A 43 -3.07 -12.39 -12.46
N TYR A 44 -3.09 -12.17 -11.14
CA TYR A 44 -4.34 -12.04 -10.38
C TYR A 44 -4.87 -10.60 -10.29
N GLN A 45 -4.18 -9.63 -10.91
CA GLN A 45 -4.55 -8.21 -10.88
C GLN A 45 -4.73 -7.67 -9.45
N LEU A 46 -3.83 -8.07 -8.55
CA LEU A 46 -3.84 -7.71 -7.12
C LEU A 46 -3.04 -6.43 -6.83
N LEU A 47 -2.94 -5.54 -7.81
CA LEU A 47 -2.29 -4.24 -7.66
C LEU A 47 -3.34 -3.14 -7.48
N PRO A 48 -3.05 -2.09 -6.68
CA PRO A 48 -3.92 -0.94 -6.55
C PRO A 48 -4.24 -0.30 -7.90
N LYS A 49 -5.52 -0.30 -8.27
CA LYS A 49 -5.99 0.27 -9.53
C LYS A 49 -6.00 1.80 -9.48
N ARG A 50 -5.84 2.43 -10.63
CA ARG A 50 -6.07 3.86 -10.78
C ARG A 50 -7.56 4.13 -10.93
N LEU A 51 -8.05 5.21 -10.34
CA LEU A 51 -9.33 5.78 -10.73
C LEU A 51 -9.09 6.98 -11.64
N ASP A 52 -9.80 7.01 -12.75
CA ASP A 52 -9.87 8.18 -13.63
C ASP A 52 -10.83 9.22 -13.05
N TRP A 53 -10.85 10.42 -13.65
CA TRP A 53 -11.71 11.52 -13.21
C TRP A 53 -13.22 11.19 -13.38
N GLU A 54 -13.55 10.27 -14.28
CA GLU A 54 -14.89 9.68 -14.45
C GLU A 54 -15.18 8.55 -13.44
N GLY A 55 -14.21 8.17 -12.59
CA GLY A 55 -14.36 7.09 -11.60
C GLY A 55 -14.08 5.69 -12.14
N ASN A 56 -13.64 5.55 -13.40
CA ASN A 56 -13.33 4.26 -14.01
C ASN A 56 -12.01 3.69 -13.46
N ALA A 57 -11.99 2.39 -13.19
CA ALA A 57 -10.83 1.70 -12.63
C ALA A 57 -9.92 1.13 -13.71
N HIS A 58 -8.65 1.57 -13.74
CA HIS A 58 -7.65 1.11 -14.68
C HIS A 58 -6.59 0.25 -14.00
N ASN A 59 -6.31 -0.88 -14.62
CA ASN A 59 -5.23 -1.78 -14.22
C ASN A 59 -3.87 -1.11 -14.47
N ARG A 60 -2.87 -1.48 -13.67
CA ARG A 60 -1.50 -0.95 -13.74
C ARG A 60 -0.51 -2.08 -13.65
N SER A 61 0.63 -1.93 -14.33
CA SER A 61 1.76 -2.84 -14.16
C SER A 61 2.52 -2.56 -12.86
N TYR A 62 3.23 -3.55 -12.33
CA TYR A 62 4.04 -3.36 -11.13
C TYR A 62 5.09 -2.26 -11.33
N LYS A 63 5.72 -2.23 -12.51
CA LYS A 63 6.74 -1.24 -12.89
C LYS A 63 6.21 0.19 -12.90
N GLU A 64 4.98 0.41 -13.39
CA GLU A 64 4.31 1.72 -13.32
C GLU A 64 4.04 2.14 -11.87
N LEU A 65 3.65 1.19 -11.02
CA LEU A 65 3.34 1.47 -9.63
C LEU A 65 4.60 1.83 -8.83
N VAL A 66 5.73 1.16 -9.11
CA VAL A 66 7.06 1.55 -8.59
C VAL A 66 7.47 2.93 -9.08
N SER A 67 7.26 3.21 -10.37
CA SER A 67 7.64 4.47 -11.01
C SER A 67 6.81 5.66 -10.56
N SER A 68 5.55 5.46 -10.18
CA SER A 68 4.69 6.49 -9.59
C SER A 68 4.97 6.67 -8.10
N ASN A 69 5.35 5.60 -7.39
CA ASN A 69 5.70 5.63 -5.97
C ASN A 69 7.21 5.64 -5.75
N LYS A 70 7.93 6.61 -6.33
CA LYS A 70 9.39 6.75 -6.14
C LYS A 70 9.77 7.10 -4.71
N HIS A 71 8.88 7.80 -4.00
CA HIS A 71 9.07 8.22 -2.60
C HIS A 71 9.03 7.07 -1.60
N VAL A 72 8.50 5.91 -1.97
CA VAL A 72 8.42 4.73 -1.11
C VAL A 72 9.79 4.04 -1.09
N ALA A 73 10.59 4.17 -0.04
CA ALA A 73 11.84 3.41 0.03
C ALA A 73 11.55 1.89 0.14
N PRO A 74 12.47 1.00 -0.26
CA PRO A 74 12.32 -0.45 -0.01
C PRO A 74 12.12 -0.78 1.47
N ASP A 75 12.76 -0.01 2.37
CA ASP A 75 12.65 -0.17 3.83
C ASP A 75 11.34 0.42 4.41
N HIS A 76 10.48 1.02 3.58
CA HIS A 76 9.26 1.70 4.03
C HIS A 76 8.33 0.78 4.83
N LEU A 77 8.28 -0.52 4.49
CA LEU A 77 7.51 -1.51 5.23
C LEU A 77 7.92 -1.59 6.71
N LEU A 78 9.22 -1.47 7.00
CA LEU A 78 9.75 -1.49 8.36
C LEU A 78 9.37 -0.20 9.11
N TYR A 79 9.38 0.94 8.42
CA TYR A 79 8.93 2.22 8.96
C TYR A 79 7.43 2.21 9.28
N CYS A 80 6.58 1.67 8.39
CA CYS A 80 5.14 1.54 8.63
C CYS A 80 4.84 0.72 9.89
N ARG A 81 5.57 -0.37 10.15
CA ARG A 81 5.39 -1.19 11.35
C ARG A 81 5.77 -0.45 12.64
N ARG A 82 6.88 0.28 12.63
CA ARG A 82 7.41 0.96 13.82
C ARG A 82 6.68 2.27 14.10
N ILE A 83 6.54 3.12 13.08
CA ILE A 83 5.97 4.46 13.22
C ILE A 83 4.44 4.39 13.18
N GLY A 84 3.83 3.58 12.30
CA GLY A 84 2.37 3.50 12.18
C GLY A 84 1.69 3.10 13.48
N ALA A 85 2.17 2.05 14.13
CA ALA A 85 1.63 1.59 15.41
C ALA A 85 1.77 2.62 16.54
N MET A 86 2.86 3.41 16.55
CA MET A 86 3.03 4.49 17.53
C MET A 86 2.14 5.69 17.18
N LEU A 87 2.03 6.03 15.90
CA LEU A 87 1.23 7.16 15.44
C LEU A 87 -0.27 6.91 15.69
N ASP A 88 -0.78 5.72 15.39
CA ASP A 88 -2.20 5.38 15.57
C ASP A 88 -2.61 5.35 17.04
N LYS A 89 -1.66 5.07 17.94
CA LYS A 89 -1.88 5.12 19.39
C LYS A 89 -2.02 6.56 19.90
N GLU A 90 -1.13 7.45 19.47
CA GLU A 90 -1.04 8.81 20.02
C GLU A 90 -2.01 9.79 19.35
N ILE A 91 -2.30 9.60 18.06
CA ILE A 91 -3.24 10.47 17.35
C ILE A 91 -4.01 9.58 16.35
N PRO A 92 -5.34 9.39 16.46
CA PRO A 92 -6.08 8.59 15.49
C PRO A 92 -6.22 9.34 14.14
N PRO A 93 -6.34 8.64 12.99
CA PRO A 93 -6.59 9.30 11.71
C PRO A 93 -7.91 10.08 11.73
N SER A 94 -7.89 11.32 11.22
CA SER A 94 -9.05 12.22 11.18
C SER A 94 -10.21 11.67 10.33
N ILE A 95 -9.91 10.76 9.40
CA ILE A 95 -10.88 10.05 8.56
C ILE A 95 -10.70 8.55 8.82
N SER A 96 -11.62 7.95 9.56
CA SER A 96 -11.56 6.53 9.97
C SER A 96 -11.63 5.53 8.80
N ARG A 97 -11.99 5.96 7.59
CA ARG A 97 -12.28 5.06 6.45
C ARG A 97 -11.19 5.00 5.38
N VAL A 98 -10.15 5.82 5.46
CA VAL A 98 -9.06 5.82 4.47
C VAL A 98 -7.75 5.57 5.19
N THR A 99 -7.30 4.32 5.16
CA THR A 99 -6.01 3.91 5.68
C THR A 99 -5.21 3.35 4.50
N SER A 100 -4.25 4.14 4.01
CA SER A 100 -3.34 3.76 2.92
C SER A 100 -1.90 3.71 3.45
N LEU A 101 -1.17 2.64 3.09
CA LEU A 101 0.23 2.40 3.42
C LEU A 101 1.19 3.04 2.41
N LEU A 102 0.70 3.37 1.21
CA LEU A 102 1.50 3.99 0.13
C LEU A 102 1.54 5.51 0.22
N THR A 103 0.57 6.10 0.92
CA THR A 103 0.61 7.53 1.22
C THR A 103 1.85 7.86 2.02
N ALA A 104 2.68 8.76 1.46
CA ALA A 104 3.78 9.37 2.17
C ALA A 104 3.25 10.02 3.45
N ALA A 105 3.90 9.74 4.58
CA ALA A 105 3.63 10.30 5.90
C ALA A 105 3.81 11.85 6.00
N ARG A 106 3.61 12.58 4.91
CA ARG A 106 3.62 14.06 4.88
C ARG A 106 2.27 14.68 5.27
N GLN A 107 1.20 13.88 5.30
CA GLN A 107 -0.10 14.31 5.82
C GLN A 107 -0.28 13.99 7.32
N SER A 108 0.63 13.21 7.91
CA SER A 108 0.57 12.86 9.34
C SER A 108 1.28 13.86 10.25
N LEU A 109 2.21 14.66 9.70
CA LEU A 109 2.94 15.71 10.43
C LEU A 109 2.08 16.94 10.76
N LEU A 110 0.95 17.13 10.07
CA LEU A 110 -0.03 18.20 10.34
C LEU A 110 -1.25 17.70 11.13
N ARG A 111 -1.17 16.50 11.72
CA ARG A 111 -2.26 15.91 12.49
C ARG A 111 -2.29 16.55 13.89
N THR A 112 -3.03 17.64 14.03
CA THR A 112 -3.31 18.22 15.34
C THR A 112 -4.23 17.31 16.14
N ALA A 113 -3.94 17.16 17.43
CA ALA A 113 -4.86 16.50 18.36
C ALA A 113 -6.24 17.19 18.28
N LYS A 114 -7.31 16.39 18.29
CA LYS A 114 -8.68 16.89 18.28
C LYS A 114 -8.90 17.75 19.54
N GLY A 115 -8.78 19.07 19.41
CA GLY A 115 -8.91 19.99 20.55
C GLY A 115 -8.25 21.36 20.44
N THR A 116 -7.39 21.63 19.44
CA THR A 116 -6.86 22.99 19.23
C THR A 116 -7.52 23.61 18.00
N LEU A 117 -8.65 24.28 18.24
CA LEU A 117 -9.10 25.37 17.38
C LEU A 117 -8.03 26.46 17.48
N ILE A 118 -7.37 26.74 16.36
CA ILE A 118 -6.64 28.01 16.16
C ILE A 118 -7.62 28.95 15.45
#